data_AF-A0A8E1RUJ0-F1
#
_entry.id   AF-A0A8E1RUJ0-F1
#
_cell.length_a   1.000
_cell.length_b   1.000
_cell.length_c   1.000
_cell.angle_alpha   90.00
_cell.angle_beta   90.00
_cell.angle_gamma   90.00
#
_symmetry.space_group_name_H-M   'P 1'
#
loop_
_entity.id
_entity.type
_entity.pdbx_description
1 polymer ?
#
loop_
_entity_poly.entity_id
_entity_poly.type
_entity_poly.pdbx_seq_one_letter_code
_entity_poly.pdbx_strand_id
1 'polypeptide(L)' 'MGYIRDHLKQRPSPSITLRGHWMAELGFTTGQKIEVITEPGLMIIRLAAAE' A
#
# COMPACT_ATOMS: atom_id res chain seq x y z
N MET A 1 39.94 3.80 -10.08
CA MET A 1 38.85 3.08 -9.38
C MET A 1 37.71 4.05 -9.16
N GLY A 2 36.79 4.16 -10.12
CA GLY A 2 35.66 5.10 -10.04
C GLY A 2 34.47 4.43 -9.36
N TYR A 3 34.07 4.95 -8.20
CA TYR A 3 32.88 4.49 -7.50
C TYR A 3 31.64 5.01 -8.24
N ILE A 4 30.93 4.12 -8.95
CA ILE A 4 29.63 4.45 -9.51
C ILE A 4 28.67 4.48 -8.34
N ARG A 5 28.31 5.68 -7.88
CA ARG A 5 27.17 5.83 -6.97
C ARG A 5 25.95 5.44 -7.79
N ASP A 6 25.42 4.26 -7.50
CA ASP A 6 24.10 3.81 -7.91
C ASP A 6 23.07 4.72 -7.23
N HIS A 7 23.04 5.97 -7.67
CA HIS A 7 22.04 6.98 -7.31
C HIS A 7 20.79 6.76 -8.15
N LEU A 8 20.54 5.52 -8.57
CA LEU A 8 19.21 5.05 -8.92
C LEU A 8 18.42 5.05 -7.62
N LYS A 9 18.03 6.26 -7.20
CA LYS A 9 16.90 6.49 -6.30
C LYS A 9 15.76 5.74 -6.96
N GLN A 10 15.61 4.47 -6.60
CA GLN A 10 14.39 3.72 -6.86
C GLN A 10 13.32 4.62 -6.29
N ARG A 11 12.56 5.25 -7.18
CA ARG A 11 11.48 6.13 -6.78
C ARG A 11 10.67 5.29 -5.79
N PRO A 12 10.58 5.66 -4.50
CA PRO A 12 9.83 4.86 -3.56
C PRO A 12 8.44 4.72 -4.15
N SER A 13 7.98 3.48 -4.30
CA SER A 13 6.62 3.24 -4.76
C SER A 13 5.69 4.09 -3.91
N PRO A 14 4.74 4.80 -4.53
CA PRO A 14 3.81 5.63 -3.79
C PRO A 14 3.15 4.75 -2.72
N SER A 15 3.31 5.14 -1.47
CA SER A 15 2.81 4.40 -0.32
C SER A 15 1.96 5.32 0.53
N ILE A 16 0.84 4.79 1.01
CA ILE A 16 -0.06 5.49 1.93
C ILE A 16 0.03 4.74 3.24
N THR A 17 0.43 5.46 4.29
CA THR A 17 0.47 4.92 5.66
C THR A 17 -0.76 5.42 6.41
N LEU A 18 -1.70 4.52 6.67
CA LEU A 18 -2.82 4.79 7.57
C LEU A 18 -2.34 4.54 9.00
N ARG A 19 -2.32 5.57 9.84
CA ARG A 19 -1.88 5.48 11.24
C ARG A 19 -3.06 5.23 12.17
N GLY A 20 -2.77 4.62 13.33
CA GLY A 20 -3.78 4.26 14.34
C GLY A 20 -4.27 2.81 14.19
N HIS A 21 -5.19 2.40 15.07
CA HIS A 21 -5.78 1.05 15.05
C HIS A 21 -6.95 0.91 14.05
N TRP A 22 -7.12 1.91 13.17
CA TRP A 22 -8.29 2.03 12.28
C TRP A 22 -8.45 0.84 11.35
N MET A 23 -7.34 0.27 10.86
CA MET A 23 -7.41 -0.91 10.00
C MET A 23 -8.10 -2.08 10.71
N ALA A 24 -7.75 -2.33 11.97
CA ALA A 24 -8.38 -3.39 12.76
C ALA A 24 -9.84 -3.06 13.12
N GLU A 25 -10.15 -1.80 13.44
CA GLU A 25 -11.54 -1.36 13.68
C GLU A 25 -12.44 -1.49 12.44
N LEU A 26 -11.86 -1.33 11.25
CA LEU A 26 -12.51 -1.55 9.96
C LEU A 26 -12.51 -3.02 9.51
N GLY A 27 -11.99 -3.93 10.34
CA GLY A 27 -11.98 -5.38 10.08
C GLY A 27 -10.82 -5.89 9.21
N PHE A 28 -9.83 -5.04 8.89
CA PHE A 28 -8.61 -5.45 8.22
C PHE A 28 -7.60 -6.04 9.21
N THR A 29 -7.15 -7.26 8.95
CA THR A 29 -6.07 -7.90 9.71
C THR A 29 -4.88 -8.24 8.81
N THR A 30 -3.72 -8.48 9.42
CA THR A 30 -2.50 -8.84 8.69
C THR A 30 -2.65 -10.20 8.00
N GLY A 31 -2.10 -10.35 6.79
CA GLY A 31 -2.18 -11.59 6.03
C GLY A 31 -3.46 -11.77 5.22
N GLN A 32 -4.41 -10.83 5.31
CA GLN A 32 -5.59 -10.80 4.45
C GLN A 32 -5.28 -10.22 3.08
N LYS A 33 -5.92 -10.77 2.06
CA LYS A 33 -5.91 -10.20 0.72
C LYS A 33 -6.88 -9.02 0.68
N ILE A 34 -6.39 -7.88 0.21
CA ILE A 34 -7.19 -6.67 0.00
C ILE A 34 -7.27 -6.36 -1.49
N GLU A 35 -8.38 -5.77 -1.89
CA GLU A 35 -8.54 -5.17 -3.22
C GLU A 35 -8.49 -3.66 -3.11
N VAL A 36 -7.79 -3.05 -4.06
CA VAL A 36 -7.69 -1.60 -4.18
C VAL A 36 -8.31 -1.21 -5.52
N ILE A 37 -9.45 -0.53 -5.46
CA ILE A 37 -10.13 -0.01 -6.63
C ILE A 37 -9.79 1.48 -6.73
N THR A 38 -9.24 1.89 -7.88
CA THR A 38 -8.89 3.28 -8.16
C THR A 38 -9.88 3.89 -9.14
N GLU A 39 -10.55 4.96 -8.73
CA GLU A 39 -11.39 5.78 -9.58
C GLU A 39 -10.84 7.23 -9.61
N PRO A 40 -11.19 8.06 -10.61
CA PRO A 40 -10.75 9.45 -10.63
C PRO A 40 -11.15 10.20 -9.35
N GLY A 41 -10.16 10.57 -8.54
CA GLY A 41 -10.35 11.29 -7.28
C GLY A 41 -10.71 10.41 -6.07
N LEU A 42 -10.76 9.07 -6.22
CA LEU A 42 -11.19 8.15 -5.17
C LEU A 42 -10.32 6.88 -5.15
N MET A 43 -10.09 6.35 -3.95
CA MET A 43 -9.40 5.07 -3.74
C MET A 43 -10.20 4.28 -2.72
N ILE A 44 -10.74 3.14 -3.15
CA ILE A 44 -11.56 2.28 -2.31
C ILE A 44 -10.73 1.05 -1.96
N ILE A 45 -10.50 0.85 -0.66
CA ILE A 45 -9.82 -0.33 -0.12
C ILE A 45 -10.90 -1.23 0.48
N ARG A 46 -11.01 -2.47 -0.01
CA ARG A 46 -11.94 -3.47 0.53
C ARG A 46 -11.25 -4.80 0.77
N LEU A 47 -11.84 -5.62 1.63
CA LEU A 47 -11.41 -7.02 1.78
C LEU A 47 -11.74 -7.79 0.50
N ALA A 48 -10.78 -8.59 0.02
CA ALA A 48 -11.09 -9.56 -1.02
C ALA A 48 -12.01 -10.63 -0.40
N ALA A 49 -13.12 -10.94 -1.07
CA ALA A 49 -13.90 -12.10 -0.68
C ALA A 49 -12.99 -13.34 -0.73
N ALA A 50 -12.91 -14.08 0.38
CA ALA A 50 -12.27 -15.38 0.37
C ALA A 50 -13.11 -16.30 -0.51
N GLU A 51 -12.50 -16.80 -1.58
CA GLU A 51 -13.04 -17.91 -2.38
C GLU A 51 -12.81 -19.24 -1.64
#